data_AF-A0AB39UIP6-F1
#
_entry.id   AF-A0AB39UIP6-F1
#
_cell.length_a   1.000
_cell.length_b   1.000
_cell.length_c   1.000
_cell.angle_alpha   90.00
_cell.angle_beta   90.00
_cell.angle_gamma   90.00
#
_symmetry.space_group_name_H-M   'P 1'
#
loop_
_entity.id
_entity.type
_entity.pdbx_description
1 polymer ?
#
loop_
_entity_poly.entity_id
_entity_poly.type
_entity_poly.pdbx_seq_one_letter_code
_entity_poly.pdbx_strand_id
1 'polypeptide(L)'
;MNLRGKRAALLAKAQQFNDQISKGENLNEGDVASLRGILVDIKDMDVQLAKAAEKKPLLDALSNLGGNRATMLDHDAPVGGGVKAGVSLRLKGVDLSASMIRSVKAASADGLTVSGSSVTDIPLVSSDPLVLPKAPTSFLEALSFTGRSEPSWSYLRQTVGDVNAAFVPVGQAKPESYLEIERVDGKL
;
A
#
# COMPACT_ATOMS: atom_id res chain seq x y z
N MET A 1 -2.78 -20.08 0.98
CA MET A 1 -1.43 -20.46 1.42
C MET A 1 -0.69 -19.20 1.87
N ASN A 2 -0.22 -19.14 3.13
CA ASN A 2 0.45 -17.95 3.68
C ASN A 2 1.80 -17.69 2.97
N LEU A 3 2.26 -16.44 2.94
CA LEU A 3 3.52 -16.04 2.28
C LEU A 3 4.73 -16.88 2.74
N ARG A 4 4.82 -17.15 4.05
CA ARG A 4 5.86 -18.04 4.62
C ARG A 4 5.79 -19.46 4.08
N GLY A 5 4.59 -19.99 3.86
CA GLY A 5 4.37 -21.32 3.31
C GLY A 5 4.78 -21.41 1.83
N LYS A 6 4.51 -20.35 1.05
CA LYS A 6 4.97 -20.27 -0.34
C LYS A 6 6.49 -20.20 -0.44
N ARG A 7 7.14 -19.38 0.41
CA ARG A 7 8.61 -19.31 0.50
C ARG A 7 9.23 -20.67 0.85
N ALA A 8 8.67 -21.37 1.83
CA ALA A 8 9.15 -22.70 2.22
C ALA A 8 9.04 -23.71 1.07
N ALA A 9 7.95 -23.66 0.29
CA ALA A 9 7.77 -24.52 -0.87
C ALA A 9 8.78 -24.20 -2.01
N LEU A 10 9.08 -22.92 -2.25
CA LEU A 10 10.09 -22.52 -3.24
C LEU A 10 11.50 -22.92 -2.81
N LEU A 11 11.83 -22.78 -1.52
CA LEU A 11 13.10 -23.25 -0.97
C LEU A 11 13.25 -24.77 -1.08
N ALA A 12 12.18 -25.52 -0.81
CA ALA A 12 12.18 -26.97 -1.00
C ALA A 12 12.44 -27.36 -2.47
N LYS A 13 11.85 -26.63 -3.43
CA LYS A 13 12.15 -26.83 -4.86
C LYS A 13 13.60 -26.49 -5.21
N ALA A 14 14.14 -25.39 -4.69
CA ALA A 14 15.54 -25.04 -4.90
C ALA A 14 16.50 -26.09 -4.31
N GLN A 15 16.15 -26.67 -3.16
CA GLN A 15 16.89 -27.79 -2.54
C GLN A 15 16.86 -29.05 -3.41
N GLN A 16 15.72 -29.36 -4.05
CA GLN A 16 15.64 -30.50 -4.97
C GLN A 16 16.63 -30.39 -6.14
N PHE A 17 16.79 -29.18 -6.71
CA PHE A 17 17.81 -28.96 -7.75
C PHE A 17 19.24 -29.08 -7.18
N ASN A 18 19.48 -28.62 -5.96
CA ASN A 18 20.79 -28.80 -5.31
C ASN A 18 21.11 -30.29 -5.06
N ASP A 19 20.09 -31.08 -4.69
CA ASP A 19 20.24 -32.52 -4.51
C ASP A 19 20.52 -33.22 -5.85
N GLN A 20 19.89 -32.79 -6.95
CA GLN A 20 20.19 -33.29 -8.31
C GLN A 20 21.64 -32.98 -8.73
N ILE A 21 22.12 -31.76 -8.47
CA ILE A 21 23.52 -31.38 -8.70
C ILE A 21 24.47 -32.28 -7.89
N SER A 22 24.14 -32.52 -6.61
CA SER A 22 24.98 -33.34 -5.73
C SER A 22 25.08 -34.81 -6.16
N LYS A 23 24.05 -35.30 -6.87
CA LYS A 23 24.00 -36.66 -7.44
C LYS A 23 24.74 -36.78 -8.79
N GLY A 24 25.28 -35.67 -9.30
CA GLY A 24 26.02 -35.65 -10.57
C GLY A 24 25.13 -35.67 -11.81
N GLU A 25 23.84 -35.37 -11.68
CA GLU A 25 22.97 -35.16 -12.85
C GLU A 25 23.30 -33.80 -13.49
N ASN A 26 23.55 -33.82 -14.81
CA ASN A 26 23.76 -32.59 -15.57
C ASN A 26 22.42 -31.86 -15.72
N LEU A 27 22.32 -30.68 -15.13
CA LEU A 27 21.18 -29.78 -15.31
C LEU A 27 21.02 -29.40 -16.78
N ASN A 28 19.81 -29.55 -17.31
CA ASN A 28 19.49 -29.01 -18.62
C ASN A 28 19.36 -27.48 -18.56
N GLU A 29 19.49 -26.79 -19.69
CA GLU A 29 19.33 -25.33 -19.80
C GLU A 29 17.94 -24.87 -19.29
N GLY A 30 16.91 -25.70 -19.48
CA GLY A 30 15.57 -25.48 -18.92
C GLY A 30 15.51 -25.51 -17.39
N ASP A 31 16.32 -26.36 -16.75
CA ASP A 31 16.39 -26.45 -15.28
C ASP A 31 17.11 -25.24 -14.70
N VAL A 32 18.16 -24.76 -15.37
CA VAL A 32 18.88 -23.54 -14.99
C VAL A 32 17.96 -22.32 -15.10
N ALA A 33 17.16 -22.22 -16.16
CA ALA A 33 16.16 -21.15 -16.30
C ALA A 33 15.10 -21.21 -15.18
N SER A 34 14.62 -22.41 -14.85
CA SER A 34 13.65 -22.63 -13.77
C SER A 34 14.21 -22.26 -12.39
N LEU A 35 15.47 -22.63 -12.10
CA LEU A 35 16.15 -22.28 -10.86
C LEU A 35 16.34 -20.77 -10.74
N ARG A 36 16.71 -20.08 -11.82
CA ARG A 36 16.80 -18.61 -11.84
C ARG A 36 15.45 -17.96 -11.53
N GLY A 37 14.36 -18.47 -12.12
CA GLY A 37 13.00 -18.00 -11.81
C GLY A 37 12.64 -18.15 -10.33
N ILE A 38 12.91 -19.34 -9.76
CA ILE A 38 12.66 -19.62 -8.34
C ILE A 38 13.47 -18.68 -7.43
N LEU A 39 14.72 -18.37 -7.78
CA LEU A 39 15.54 -17.43 -7.00
C LEU A 39 15.01 -16.00 -7.04
N VAL A 40 14.47 -15.55 -8.18
CA VAL A 40 13.81 -14.25 -8.28
C VAL A 40 12.56 -14.21 -7.41
N ASP A 41 11.72 -15.24 -7.48
CA ASP A 41 10.50 -15.35 -6.67
C ASP A 41 10.80 -15.35 -5.15
N ILE A 42 11.88 -16.02 -4.73
CA ILE A 42 12.32 -16.02 -3.31
C ILE A 42 12.72 -14.61 -2.88
N LYS A 43 13.50 -13.89 -3.70
CA LYS A 43 13.92 -12.51 -3.39
C LYS A 43 12.74 -11.57 -3.26
N ASP A 44 11.78 -11.66 -4.19
CA ASP A 44 10.57 -10.84 -4.14
C ASP A 44 9.72 -11.16 -2.90
N MET A 45 9.62 -12.43 -2.51
CA MET A 45 8.96 -12.82 -1.26
C MET A 45 9.69 -12.32 -0.03
N ASP A 46 11.02 -12.32 -0.02
CA ASP A 46 11.81 -11.77 1.08
C ASP A 46 11.59 -10.27 1.24
N VAL A 47 11.51 -9.51 0.13
CA VAL A 47 11.13 -8.09 0.14
C VAL A 47 9.72 -7.89 0.71
N GLN A 48 8.76 -8.73 0.32
CA GLN A 48 7.39 -8.65 0.85
C GLN A 48 7.32 -8.98 2.34
N LEU A 49 8.09 -9.97 2.80
CA LEU A 49 8.17 -10.35 4.21
C LEU A 49 8.86 -9.25 5.04
N ALA A 50 9.90 -8.62 4.52
CA ALA A 50 10.55 -7.47 5.16
C ALA A 50 9.56 -6.30 5.32
N LYS A 51 8.84 -5.94 4.26
CA LYS A 51 7.78 -4.91 4.31
C LYS A 51 6.65 -5.28 5.28
N ALA A 52 6.30 -6.56 5.39
CA ALA A 52 5.31 -7.02 6.36
C ALA A 52 5.85 -6.96 7.81
N ALA A 53 7.13 -7.24 8.00
CA ALA A 53 7.79 -7.14 9.30
C ALA A 53 7.91 -5.68 9.78
N GLU A 54 8.20 -4.74 8.89
CA GLU A 54 8.20 -3.29 9.17
C GLU A 54 6.83 -2.75 9.60
N LYS A 55 5.74 -3.37 9.15
CA LYS A 55 4.38 -3.00 9.55
C LYS A 55 3.98 -3.56 10.91
N LYS A 56 4.69 -4.57 11.42
CA LYS A 56 4.43 -5.14 12.75
C LYS A 56 4.61 -4.14 13.91
N PRO A 57 5.72 -3.37 14.01
CA PRO A 57 5.85 -2.37 15.07
C PRO A 57 4.81 -1.24 14.96
N LEU A 58 4.31 -0.93 13.76
CA LEU A 58 3.20 0.01 13.60
C LEU A 58 1.88 -0.54 14.14
N LEU A 59 1.61 -1.84 13.93
CA LEU A 59 0.45 -2.51 14.51
C LEU A 59 0.59 -2.67 16.02
N ASP A 60 1.78 -3.00 16.52
CA ASP A 60 2.07 -3.09 17.95
C ASP A 60 1.96 -1.71 18.61
N ALA A 61 2.45 -0.64 17.97
CA ALA A 61 2.26 0.74 18.43
C ALA A 61 0.80 1.17 18.41
N LEU A 62 0.03 0.80 17.39
CA LEU A 62 -1.42 1.06 17.32
C LEU A 62 -2.18 0.29 18.41
N SER A 63 -1.79 -0.96 18.69
CA SER A 63 -2.34 -1.77 19.79
C SER A 63 -2.02 -1.15 21.15
N ASN A 64 -0.82 -0.60 21.33
CA ASN A 64 -0.42 0.09 22.55
C ASN A 64 -1.14 1.45 22.70
N LEU A 65 -1.48 2.13 21.60
CA LEU A 65 -2.29 3.36 21.61
C LEU A 65 -3.78 3.09 21.89
N GLY A 66 -4.26 1.87 21.59
CA GLY A 66 -5.63 1.40 21.80
C GLY A 66 -6.03 1.16 23.26
N GLY A 67 -5.13 1.40 24.21
CA GLY A 67 -5.44 1.44 25.63
C GLY A 67 -5.23 0.10 26.34
N ASN A 68 -4.32 0.12 27.30
CA ASN A 68 -4.23 -0.83 28.40
C ASN A 68 -5.59 -0.96 29.10
N ARG A 69 -6.40 -1.95 28.71
CA ARG A 69 -7.38 -2.57 29.62
C ARG A 69 -7.71 -3.98 29.17
N ALA A 70 -7.33 -4.94 30.03
CA ALA A 70 -7.49 -6.39 29.96
C ALA A 70 -6.53 -7.09 28.96
N THR A 71 -5.65 -7.99 29.32
CA THR A 71 -5.42 -8.77 30.55
C THR A 71 -4.02 -9.36 30.43
N MET A 72 -3.26 -9.41 31.52
CA MET A 72 -2.10 -10.29 31.63
C MET A 72 -2.55 -11.72 31.26
N LEU A 73 -2.05 -12.26 30.15
CA LEU A 73 -2.14 -13.68 29.87
C LEU A 73 -0.80 -14.29 30.26
N ASP A 74 -0.85 -14.83 31.47
CA ASP A 74 0.05 -15.79 32.09
C ASP A 74 0.60 -16.80 31.07
N HIS A 75 1.91 -17.04 31.11
CA HIS A 75 2.62 -17.84 30.11
C HIS A 75 2.77 -19.32 30.52
N ASP A 76 2.02 -19.80 31.52
CA ASP A 76 2.20 -21.15 32.10
C ASP A 76 0.87 -21.91 32.39
N ALA A 77 0.06 -22.19 31.36
CA ALA A 77 -1.02 -23.18 31.48
C ALA A 77 -1.06 -24.13 30.27
N PRO A 78 -1.15 -25.46 30.48
CA PRO A 78 -1.04 -26.45 29.41
C PRO A 78 -2.33 -26.58 28.59
N VAL A 79 -2.09 -26.87 27.31
CA VAL A 79 -2.99 -27.38 26.25
C VAL A 79 -4.35 -27.93 26.70
N GLY A 80 -5.44 -27.41 26.15
CA GLY A 80 -6.73 -28.10 26.14
C GLY A 80 -7.87 -27.33 25.47
N GLY A 81 -8.42 -27.89 24.37
CA GLY A 81 -9.81 -27.66 23.96
C GLY A 81 -10.07 -26.46 23.03
N GLY A 82 -10.42 -26.76 21.78
CA GLY A 82 -10.74 -25.75 20.77
C GLY A 82 -12.04 -24.99 21.05
N VAL A 83 -12.03 -23.69 20.78
CA VAL A 83 -13.20 -22.92 20.33
C VAL A 83 -12.75 -21.95 19.25
N LYS A 84 -13.22 -22.19 18.03
CA LYS A 84 -13.24 -21.18 16.96
C LYS A 84 -14.16 -20.05 17.42
N ALA A 85 -13.61 -18.91 17.80
CA ALA A 85 -14.36 -17.67 17.93
C ALA A 85 -13.62 -16.58 17.15
N GLY A 86 -14.05 -16.38 15.91
CA GLY A 86 -13.65 -15.23 15.12
C GLY A 86 -14.14 -13.97 15.83
N VAL A 87 -13.21 -13.24 16.47
CA VAL A 87 -13.47 -11.89 16.95
C VAL A 87 -13.48 -10.98 15.72
N SER A 88 -14.62 -10.91 15.05
CA SER A 88 -14.89 -9.83 14.11
C SER A 88 -15.06 -8.55 14.92
N LEU A 89 -13.98 -7.78 15.08
CA LEU A 89 -14.03 -6.40 15.54
C LEU A 89 -14.74 -5.56 14.47
N ARG A 90 -16.08 -5.63 14.44
CA ARG A 90 -16.91 -4.61 13.81
C ARG A 90 -16.87 -3.37 14.71
N LEU A 91 -15.82 -2.56 14.56
CA LEU A 91 -15.78 -1.20 15.10
C LEU A 91 -16.92 -0.40 14.44
N LYS A 92 -18.06 -0.29 15.11
CA LYS A 92 -19.06 0.73 14.80
C LYS A 92 -18.46 2.07 15.24
N GLY A 93 -17.87 2.80 14.29
CA GLY A 93 -17.17 4.07 14.50
C GLY A 93 -18.02 5.27 14.92
N VAL A 94 -19.16 5.07 15.58
CA VAL A 94 -20.08 6.15 15.98
C VAL A 94 -20.16 6.31 17.51
N ASP A 95 -19.86 5.26 18.29
CA ASP A 95 -20.06 5.31 19.76
C ASP A 95 -18.81 5.72 20.55
N LEU A 96 -17.62 5.63 19.95
CA LEU A 96 -16.35 5.90 20.65
C LEU A 96 -16.13 7.40 20.90
N SER A 97 -16.55 8.25 19.96
CA SER A 97 -16.49 9.72 20.11
C SER A 97 -17.47 10.23 21.16
N ALA A 98 -18.69 9.68 21.21
CA ALA A 98 -19.70 10.06 22.20
C ALA A 98 -19.28 9.69 23.63
N SER A 99 -18.55 8.59 23.81
CA SER A 99 -18.03 8.17 25.12
C SER A 99 -16.88 9.05 25.62
N MET A 100 -15.98 9.48 24.74
CA MET A 100 -14.88 10.40 25.09
C MET A 100 -15.37 11.82 25.40
N ILE A 101 -16.38 12.32 24.68
CA ILE A 101 -16.94 13.66 24.94
C ILE A 101 -17.66 13.70 26.31
N ARG A 102 -18.33 12.62 26.71
CA ARG A 102 -18.96 12.55 28.04
C ARG A 102 -17.94 12.44 29.18
N SER A 103 -16.83 11.72 28.99
CA SER A 103 -15.81 11.60 30.03
C SER A 103 -15.05 12.92 30.28
N VAL A 104 -14.85 13.73 29.25
CA VAL A 104 -14.24 15.06 29.41
C VAL A 104 -15.19 16.04 30.09
N LYS A 105 -16.49 16.01 29.74
CA LYS A 105 -17.48 16.89 30.37
C LYS A 105 -17.75 16.56 31.85
N ALA A 106 -17.63 15.28 32.24
CA ALA A 106 -17.77 14.85 33.63
C ALA A 106 -16.53 15.19 34.48
N ALA A 107 -15.32 15.21 33.89
CA ALA A 107 -14.08 15.52 34.62
C ALA A 107 -13.93 17.03 34.93
N SER A 108 -14.53 17.91 34.13
CA SER A 108 -14.48 19.37 34.36
C SER A 108 -15.48 19.88 35.39
N ALA A 109 -16.47 19.09 35.80
CA ALA A 109 -17.57 19.60 36.62
C ALA A 109 -17.33 19.56 38.13
N ASP A 110 -16.52 18.65 38.68
CA ASP A 110 -16.66 18.35 40.12
C ASP A 110 -15.41 17.91 40.91
N GLY A 111 -14.16 18.12 40.47
CA GLY A 111 -13.06 17.66 41.35
C GLY A 111 -11.61 18.00 41.09
N LEU A 112 -11.24 18.88 40.16
CA LEU A 112 -9.83 19.14 39.85
C LEU A 112 -9.40 20.61 39.90
N THR A 113 -10.19 21.49 40.52
CA THR A 113 -9.76 22.87 40.79
C THR A 113 -9.31 23.01 42.25
N VAL A 114 -8.06 23.45 42.43
CA VAL A 114 -7.56 23.87 43.75
C VAL A 114 -8.34 25.11 44.17
N SER A 115 -8.82 25.14 45.42
CA SER A 115 -9.60 26.27 45.96
C SER A 115 -8.84 27.59 45.77
N GLY A 116 -9.39 28.49 44.95
CA GLY A 116 -8.79 29.78 44.60
C GLY A 116 -8.41 29.99 43.13
N SER A 117 -8.57 29.00 42.25
CA SER A 117 -8.42 29.21 40.80
C SER A 117 -9.75 29.54 40.12
N SER A 118 -9.77 30.61 39.31
CA SER A 118 -10.87 30.88 38.39
C SER A 118 -10.56 30.25 37.05
N VAL A 119 -11.32 29.23 36.65
CA VAL A 119 -11.28 28.69 35.29
C VAL A 119 -12.25 29.52 34.45
N THR A 120 -11.73 30.34 33.55
CA THR A 120 -12.53 31.02 32.52
C THR A 120 -12.43 30.21 31.24
N ASP A 121 -13.57 29.66 30.79
CA ASP A 121 -13.65 29.03 29.48
C ASP A 121 -13.36 30.07 28.39
N ILE A 122 -12.22 29.91 27.71
CA ILE A 122 -11.90 30.71 26.53
C ILE A 122 -12.71 30.10 25.37
N PRO A 123 -13.69 30.80 24.80
CA PRO A 123 -14.41 30.28 23.65
C PRO A 123 -13.43 30.11 22.49
N LEU A 124 -13.32 28.89 21.97
CA LEU A 124 -12.58 28.61 20.73
C LEU A 124 -13.30 29.38 19.60
N VAL A 125 -12.71 30.51 19.19
CA VAL A 125 -13.31 31.45 18.22
C VAL A 125 -13.40 30.84 16.81
N SER A 126 -12.65 29.77 16.52
CA SER A 126 -12.78 29.03 15.27
C SER A 126 -13.57 27.74 15.49
N SER A 127 -14.84 27.76 15.11
CA SER A 127 -15.71 26.57 15.06
C SER A 127 -15.26 25.53 14.02
N ASP A 128 -14.24 25.82 13.22
CA ASP A 128 -13.64 24.82 12.35
C ASP A 128 -12.53 24.08 13.10
N PRO A 129 -12.71 22.79 13.42
CA PRO A 129 -11.63 21.99 13.97
C PRO A 129 -10.46 22.04 12.98
N LEU A 130 -9.25 22.17 13.51
CA LEU A 130 -8.02 22.12 12.72
C LEU A 130 -8.05 20.85 11.85
N VAL A 131 -8.39 21.00 10.56
CA VAL A 131 -8.53 19.86 9.66
C VAL A 131 -7.14 19.36 9.36
N LEU A 132 -6.72 18.34 10.11
CA LEU A 132 -5.46 17.65 9.84
C LEU A 132 -5.49 17.10 8.41
N PRO A 133 -4.40 17.23 7.64
CA PRO A 133 -4.33 16.65 6.31
C PRO A 133 -4.54 15.14 6.42
N LYS A 134 -5.62 14.64 5.82
CA LYS A 134 -5.88 13.20 5.75
C LYS A 134 -4.84 12.58 4.81
N ALA A 135 -4.22 11.49 5.25
CA ALA A 135 -3.41 10.67 4.36
C ALA A 135 -4.29 10.17 3.20
N PRO A 136 -3.82 10.25 1.94
CA PRO A 136 -4.58 9.77 0.80
C PRO A 136 -4.86 8.28 0.97
N THR A 137 -6.13 7.91 0.85
CA THR A 137 -6.62 6.53 0.95
C THR A 137 -6.49 5.78 -0.37
N SER A 138 -6.32 6.51 -1.47
CA SER A 138 -6.15 5.99 -2.81
C SER A 138 -5.04 6.73 -3.54
N PHE A 139 -4.39 6.04 -4.49
CA PHE A 139 -3.44 6.66 -5.41
C PHE A 139 -4.05 7.84 -6.18
N LEU A 140 -5.34 7.78 -6.52
CA LEU A 140 -6.02 8.87 -7.20
C LEU A 140 -6.06 10.15 -6.34
N GLU A 141 -6.20 10.04 -5.02
CA GLU A 141 -6.22 11.21 -4.13
C GLU A 141 -4.85 11.89 -4.00
N ALA A 142 -3.77 11.19 -4.36
CA ALA A 142 -2.43 11.76 -4.41
C ALA A 142 -2.15 12.52 -5.73
N LEU A 143 -2.98 12.34 -6.75
CA LEU A 143 -2.84 13.02 -8.03
C LEU A 143 -3.61 14.34 -8.01
N SER A 144 -2.95 15.41 -8.45
CA SER A 144 -3.59 16.70 -8.66
C SER A 144 -4.48 16.64 -9.90
N PHE A 145 -5.79 16.62 -9.70
CA PHE A 145 -6.75 16.75 -10.81
C PHE A 145 -7.22 18.20 -10.94
N THR A 146 -7.15 18.72 -12.16
CA THR A 146 -7.86 19.95 -12.50
C THR A 146 -9.24 19.55 -13.02
N GLY A 147 -10.29 19.81 -12.23
CA GLY A 147 -11.66 19.63 -12.71
C GLY A 147 -11.95 20.59 -13.85
N ARG A 148 -12.30 20.06 -15.02
CA ARG A 148 -12.79 20.85 -16.16
C ARG A 148 -14.30 20.68 -16.23
N SER A 149 -15.03 21.78 -16.37
CA SER A 149 -16.49 21.78 -16.52
C SER A 149 -16.93 21.16 -17.84
N GLU A 150 -16.10 21.26 -18.87
CA GLU A 150 -16.32 20.67 -20.19
C GLU A 150 -15.15 19.72 -20.52
N PRO A 151 -15.37 18.40 -20.52
CA PRO A 151 -14.32 17.45 -20.84
C PRO A 151 -14.14 17.37 -22.36
N SER A 152 -13.30 18.26 -22.90
CA SER A 152 -12.80 18.18 -24.28
C SER A 152 -11.38 17.64 -24.32
N TRP A 153 -11.09 16.79 -25.29
CA TRP A 153 -9.73 16.35 -25.60
C TRP A 153 -9.45 16.56 -27.09
N SER A 154 -8.17 16.76 -27.43
CA SER A 154 -7.71 16.83 -28.81
C SER A 154 -6.37 16.10 -28.90
N TYR A 155 -6.16 15.30 -29.95
CA TYR A 155 -4.85 14.74 -30.25
C TYR A 155 -4.52 14.90 -31.74
N LEU A 156 -3.22 14.88 -32.05
CA LEU A 156 -2.74 14.87 -33.42
C LEU A 156 -2.59 13.41 -33.87
N ARG A 157 -3.23 13.05 -34.96
CA ARG A 157 -3.13 11.75 -35.60
C ARG A 157 -2.41 11.91 -36.92
N GLN A 158 -1.38 11.10 -37.16
CA GLN A 158 -0.80 11.00 -38.50
C GLN A 158 -1.75 10.17 -39.37
N THR A 159 -2.19 10.73 -40.50
CA THR A 159 -3.13 10.07 -41.43
C THR A 159 -2.41 9.39 -42.57
N VAL A 160 -1.50 10.11 -43.21
CA VAL A 160 -0.68 9.62 -44.32
C VAL A 160 0.79 9.85 -43.98
N GLY A 161 1.63 8.85 -44.27
CA GLY A 161 3.07 8.98 -44.14
C GLY A 161 3.78 8.24 -45.25
N ASP A 162 4.43 8.98 -46.15
CA ASP A 162 5.42 8.43 -47.06
C ASP A 162 6.82 8.73 -46.51
N VAL A 163 7.35 7.74 -45.80
CA VAL A 163 8.66 7.85 -45.13
C VAL A 163 9.72 7.33 -46.09
N ASN A 164 10.31 8.26 -46.83
CA ASN A 164 11.37 7.95 -47.77
C ASN A 164 12.71 7.80 -47.02
N ALA A 165 12.96 6.61 -46.48
CA ALA A 165 14.24 6.23 -45.90
C ALA A 165 15.07 5.42 -46.91
N ALA A 166 15.90 6.10 -47.71
CA ALA A 166 16.81 5.47 -48.64
C ALA A 166 18.28 5.76 -48.27
N PHE A 167 19.18 4.84 -48.63
CA PHE A 167 20.62 5.09 -48.57
C PHE A 167 21.00 6.08 -49.68
N VAL A 168 21.55 7.23 -49.30
CA VAL A 168 21.89 8.32 -50.24
C VAL A 168 23.42 8.41 -50.35
N PRO A 169 23.99 8.18 -51.54
CA PRO A 169 25.42 8.36 -51.77
C PRO A 169 25.89 9.79 -51.48
N VAL A 170 27.18 9.94 -51.17
CA VAL A 170 27.78 11.25 -50.88
C VAL A 170 27.60 12.19 -52.07
N GLY A 171 27.04 13.37 -51.81
CA GLY A 171 26.82 14.41 -52.82
C GLY A 171 25.44 14.42 -53.48
N GLN A 172 24.55 13.46 -53.17
CA GLN A 172 23.16 13.49 -53.63
C GLN A 172 22.20 14.07 -52.58
N ALA A 173 21.09 14.63 -53.04
CA ALA A 173 20.05 15.16 -52.18
C ALA A 173 19.32 14.02 -51.46
N LYS A 174 19.02 14.21 -50.18
CA LYS A 174 18.22 13.26 -49.41
C LYS A 174 16.76 13.33 -49.87
N PRO A 175 16.07 12.19 -50.00
CA PRO A 175 14.66 12.21 -50.34
C PRO A 175 13.85 12.83 -49.19
N GLU A 176 12.82 13.58 -49.56
CA GLU A 176 11.92 14.21 -48.60
C GLU A 176 10.83 13.20 -48.18
N SER A 177 10.49 13.21 -46.89
CA SER A 177 9.37 12.44 -46.36
C SER A 177 8.13 13.32 -46.28
N TYR A 178 6.98 12.78 -46.69
CA TYR A 178 5.70 13.48 -46.59
C TYR A 178 4.87 12.90 -45.44
N LEU A 179 4.53 13.74 -44.47
CA LEU A 179 3.72 13.37 -43.31
C LEU A 179 2.52 14.30 -43.24
N GLU A 180 1.32 13.71 -43.25
CA GLU A 180 0.07 14.42 -43.03
C GLU A 180 -0.40 14.18 -41.60
N ILE A 181 -0.67 15.28 -40.89
CA ILE A 181 -1.10 15.26 -39.49
C ILE A 181 -2.47 15.93 -39.40
N GLU A 182 -3.44 15.19 -38.89
CA GLU A 182 -4.81 15.63 -38.65
C GLU A 182 -5.03 15.85 -37.15
N ARG A 183 -5.68 16.96 -36.78
CA ARG A 183 -6.16 17.15 -35.41
C ARG A 183 -7.51 16.46 -35.25
N VAL A 184 -7.58 15.52 -34.31
CA VAL A 184 -8.81 14.85 -33.91
C VAL A 184 -9.28 15.46 -32.60
N ASP A 185 -10.47 16.06 -32.64
CA ASP A 185 -11.12 16.63 -31.46
C ASP A 185 -12.22 15.68 -30.95
N GLY A 186 -12.38 15.60 -29.64
CA GLY A 186 -13.38 14.78 -28.98
C GLY A 186 -13.97 15.44 -27.74
N LYS A 187 -15.19 15.03 -27.39
CA LYS A 187 -15.91 15.44 -26.17
C LYS A 187 -16.36 14.18 -25.44
N LEU A 188 -16.27 14.18 -24.11
CA LEU A 188 -16.76 13.11 -23.23
C LEU A 188 -18.16 13.41 -22.71
#